data_AF-A0AAP9YGH6-F1
#
_entry.id   AF-A0AAP9YGH6-F1
#
_cell.length_a   1.000
_cell.length_b   1.000
_cell.length_c   1.000
_cell.angle_alpha   90.00
_cell.angle_beta   90.00
_cell.angle_gamma   90.00
#
_symmetry.space_group_name_H-M   'P 1'
#
loop_
_entity.id
_entity.type
_entity.pdbx_description
1 polymer ?
#
loop_
_entity_poly.entity_id
_entity_poly.type
_entity_poly.pdbx_seq_one_letter_code
_entity_poly.pdbx_strand_id
1 'polypeptide(L)' 'MAYTRDDLNKVQAAILALAAGERVVEVRFGNEVTRYESAGQGALKALRDEIKAEILAAEGRRLRGYRLNHRRGL' A
#
# COMPACT_ATOMS: atom_id res chain seq x y z
N MET A 1 0.82 -4.62 10.04
CA MET A 1 0.52 -3.19 9.89
C MET A 1 -0.39 -3.04 8.68
N ALA A 2 -1.39 -2.15 8.70
CA ALA A 2 -2.19 -1.88 7.51
C ALA A 2 -1.49 -0.78 6.70
N TYR A 3 -1.24 -1.01 5.42
CA TYR A 3 -0.65 0.03 4.57
C TYR A 3 -1.62 1.19 4.36
N THR A 4 -1.09 2.41 4.39
CA THR A 4 -1.87 3.63 4.20
C THR A 4 -1.69 4.21 2.80
N ARG A 5 -2.57 5.14 2.41
CA ARG A 5 -2.40 5.92 1.16
C ARG A 5 -1.10 6.71 1.15
N ASP A 6 -0.61 7.13 2.31
CA ASP A 6 0.67 7.83 2.43
C ASP A 6 1.86 6.91 2.09
N ASP A 7 1.82 5.66 2.56
CA ASP A 7 2.83 4.65 2.22
C ASP A 7 2.85 4.36 0.71
N LEU A 8 1.68 4.29 0.08
CA LEU A 8 1.58 4.13 -1.38
C LEU A 8 2.24 5.31 -2.13
N ASN A 9 2.05 6.54 -1.65
CA ASN A 9 2.65 7.73 -2.27
C ASN A 9 4.17 7.73 -2.12
N LYS A 10 4.70 7.33 -0.96
CA LYS A 10 6.15 7.19 -0.73
C LYS A 10 6.77 6.17 -1.68
N VAL A 11 6.13 5.02 -1.87
CA VAL A 11 6.60 3.99 -2.81
C VAL A 11 6.55 4.50 -4.25
N GLN A 12 5.51 5.23 -4.65
CA GLN A 12 5.45 5.85 -5.98
C GLN A 12 6.56 6.87 -6.20
N ALA A 13 6.83 7.74 -5.23
CA ALA A 13 7.90 8.72 -5.29
C ALA A 13 9.27 8.03 -5.43
N ALA A 14 9.51 6.95 -4.67
CA ALA A 14 10.73 6.15 -4.77
C ALA A 14 10.91 5.51 -6.16
N ILE A 15 9.85 4.98 -6.76
CA ILE A 15 9.88 4.43 -8.12
C ILE A 15 10.24 5.52 -9.14
N LEU A 16 9.67 6.72 -8.99
CA LEU A 16 9.95 7.87 -9.86
C LEU A 16 11.40 8.35 -9.70
N ALA A 17 11.93 8.41 -8.48
CA ALA A 17 13.32 8.78 -8.22
C ALA A 17 14.30 7.78 -8.87
N LEU A 18 14.04 6.47 -8.75
CA LEU A 18 14.83 5.45 -9.46
C LEU A 18 14.71 5.60 -10.99
N ALA A 19 13.52 5.92 -11.50
CA ALA A 19 13.31 6.15 -12.93
C ALA A 19 14.01 7.44 -13.43
N ALA A 20 14.16 8.45 -12.58
CA ALA A 20 14.88 9.69 -12.88
C ALA A 20 16.41 9.51 -12.90
N GLY A 21 16.90 8.33 -12.49
CA GLY A 21 18.33 7.98 -12.50
C GLY A 21 18.96 7.88 -11.13
N GLU A 22 18.19 7.99 -10.03
CA GLU A 22 18.74 7.65 -8.73
C GLU A 22 19.03 6.15 -8.64
N ARG A 23 20.17 5.81 -8.02
CA ARG A 23 20.61 4.42 -7.90
C ARG A 23 20.05 3.71 -6.67
N VAL A 24 19.70 4.47 -5.64
CA VAL A 24 19.30 3.95 -4.33
C VAL A 24 18.27 4.90 -3.74
N VAL A 25 17.15 4.37 -3.27
CA VAL A 25 16.07 5.12 -2.63
C VAL A 25 15.70 4.47 -1.30
N GLU A 26 15.39 5.29 -0.30
CA GLU A 26 15.00 4.81 1.03
C GLU A 26 13.52 5.06 1.24
N VAL A 27 12.77 4.00 1.57
CA VAL A 27 11.34 4.09 1.89
C VAL A 27 11.17 3.76 3.36
N ARG A 28 10.53 4.67 4.09
CA ARG A 28 10.25 4.50 5.51
C ARG A 28 8.80 4.08 5.74
N PHE A 29 8.62 2.90 6.31
CA PHE A 29 7.34 2.34 6.74
C PHE A 29 7.26 2.36 8.26
N GLY A 30 6.58 3.36 8.83
CA GLY A 30 6.56 3.55 10.28
C GLY A 30 7.96 3.72 10.87
N ASN A 31 8.41 2.74 11.67
CA ASN A 31 9.76 2.71 12.25
C ASN A 31 10.79 1.97 11.40
N GLU A 32 10.39 1.28 10.34
CA GLU A 32 11.27 0.52 9.47
C GLU A 32 11.71 1.37 8.29
N VAL A 33 13.01 1.33 7.95
CA VAL A 33 13.57 1.99 6.77
C VAL A 33 14.12 0.89 5.88
N THR A 34 13.56 0.78 4.68
CA THR A 34 14.01 -0.20 3.69
C THR A 34 14.65 0.54 2.52
N ARG A 35 15.90 0.16 2.21
CA ARG A 35 16.67 0.74 1.12
C ARG A 35 16.53 -0.14 -0.12
N TYR A 36 16.18 0.47 -1.24
CA TYR A 36 15.99 -0.19 -2.53
C TYR A 36 16.97 0.36 -3.56
N GLU A 37 17.65 -0.54 -4.26
CA GLU A 37 18.56 -0.19 -5.34
C GLU A 37 17.84 -0.24 -6.69
N SER A 38 18.44 0.39 -7.71
CA SER A 38 17.93 0.41 -9.09
C SER A 38 17.66 -1.00 -9.64
N ALA A 39 18.51 -1.99 -9.32
CA ALA A 39 18.30 -3.38 -9.73
C ALA A 39 17.01 -4.00 -9.14
N GLY A 40 16.53 -3.47 -8.01
CA GLY A 40 15.30 -3.86 -7.33
C GLY A 40 14.04 -3.14 -7.81
N GLN A 41 14.08 -2.35 -8.90
CA GLN A 41 12.93 -1.58 -9.36
C GLN A 41 11.70 -2.44 -9.70
N GLY A 42 11.91 -3.69 -10.12
CA GLY A 42 10.84 -4.67 -10.32
C GLY A 42 10.12 -5.05 -9.02
N ALA A 43 10.88 -5.28 -7.93
CA ALA A 43 10.33 -5.60 -6.62
C ALA A 43 9.53 -4.42 -6.03
N LEU A 44 9.99 -3.18 -6.24
CA LEU A 44 9.24 -1.98 -5.83
C LEU A 44 7.89 -1.84 -6.55
N LYS A 45 7.82 -2.19 -7.84
CA LYS A 45 6.55 -2.18 -8.59
C LYS A 45 5.59 -3.24 -8.06
N ALA A 46 6.09 -4.45 -7.76
CA ALA A 46 5.28 -5.50 -7.15
C ALA A 46 4.73 -5.07 -5.78
N LEU A 47 5.58 -4.48 -4.93
CA LEU A 47 5.17 -3.95 -3.63
C LEU A 47 4.08 -2.87 -3.75
N ARG A 48 4.21 -1.95 -4.72
CA ARG A 48 3.18 -0.94 -5.00
C ARG A 48 1.83 -1.59 -5.31
N ASP A 49 1.83 -2.64 -6.14
CA ASP A 49 0.61 -3.31 -6.57
C ASP A 49 -0.03 -4.09 -5.42
N GLU A 50 0.77 -4.71 -4.55
CA GLU A 50 0.34 -5.36 -3.31
C GLU A 50 -0.29 -4.38 -2.32
N ILE A 51 0.39 -3.25 -2.03
CA ILE A 51 -0.12 -2.19 -1.16
C ILE A 51 -1.47 -1.67 -1.68
N LYS A 52 -1.56 -1.45 -3.00
CA LYS A 52 -2.81 -0.98 -3.63
C LYS A 52 -3.93 -2.00 -3.47
N ALA A 53 -3.64 -3.29 -3.68
CA ALA A 53 -4.62 -4.36 -3.50
C ALA A 53 -5.08 -4.45 -2.03
N GLU A 54 -4.17 -4.30 -1.07
CA GLU A 54 -4.51 -4.34 0.35
C GLU A 54 -5.38 -3.16 0.79
N ILE A 55 -5.07 -1.93 0.33
CA ILE A 55 -5.90 -0.75 0.57
C ILE A 55 -7.31 -0.96 0.02
N LEU A 56 -7.45 -1.46 -1.22
CA LEU A 56 -8.75 -1.74 -1.83
C LEU A 56 -9.51 -2.84 -1.07
N ALA A 57 -8.83 -3.89 -0.63
CA ALA A 57 -9.42 -4.96 0.16
C ALA A 57 -9.85 -4.50 1.57
N ALA A 58 -9.14 -3.53 2.17
CA ALA A 58 -9.51 -2.90 3.42
C ALA A 58 -10.75 -2.01 3.27
N GLU A 59 -10.85 -1.25 2.18
CA GLU A 59 -12.03 -0.42 1.84
C GLU A 59 -13.26 -1.29 1.51
N GLY A 60 -13.09 -2.36 0.73
CA GLY A 60 -14.17 -3.27 0.33
C GLY A 60 -14.80 -4.08 1.48
N ARG A 61 -14.03 -4.37 2.53
CA ARG A 61 -14.52 -5.09 3.72
C ARG A 61 -15.49 -4.28 4.59
N ARG A 62 -15.54 -2.95 4.46
CA ARG A 62 -16.43 -2.10 5.26
C ARG A 62 -17.91 -2.12 4.83
N LEU A 63 -18.24 -2.60 3.64
CA LEU A 63 -19.60 -2.47 3.08
C LEU A 63 -20.55 -3.64 3.35
N ARG A 64 -20.10 -4.77 3.89
CA ARG A 64 -20.93 -5.98 4.03
C ARG A 64 -21.48 -6.26 5.44
N GLY A 65 -21.23 -5.39 6.42
CA GLY A 65 -21.67 -5.59 7.81
C GLY A 65 -22.97 -4.88 8.24
N TYR A 66 -23.56 -4.01 7.40
CA TYR A 66 -24.61 -3.07 7.84
C TYR A 66 -26.07 -3.44 7.47
N ARG A 67 -26.34 -4.68 7.06
CA ARG A 67 -27.70 -5.24 6.95
C ARG A 67 -27.55 -6.73 7.29
N LEU A 68 -28.07 -7.24 8.39
CA LEU A 68 -29.49 -7.44 8.65
C LEU A 68 -29.67 -7.71 10.16
N ASN A 69 -30.11 -6.72 10.92
CA ASN A 69 -30.69 -6.95 12.24
C ASN A 69 -31.83 -5.96 12.42
N HIS A 70 -32.99 -6.27 11.84
CA HIS A 70 -34.24 -5.67 12.26
C HIS A 70 -35.32 -6.76 12.27
N ARG A 71 -35.40 -7.41 13.43
CA ARG A 71 -36.63 -7.61 14.20
C ARG A 71 -37.85 -8.13 13.42
N ARG A 72 -38.16 -9.41 13.63
CA ARG A 72 -39.55 -9.89 13.57
C ARG A 72 -39.78 -10.87 14.72
N GLY A 73 -40.12 -10.30 15.87
CA GLY A 73 -40.88 -10.97 16.91
C GLY A 73 -42.27 -10.35 16.94
N LEU A 74 -43.23 -11.16 17.39
CA LEU A 74 -44.70 -11.02 17.39
C LEU A 74 -45.35 -11.68 16.17
#